data_AF-W9X8Q8-F1
#
_entry.id   AF-W9X8Q8-F1
#
_cell.length_a   1.000
_cell.length_b   1.000
_cell.length_c   1.000
_cell.angle_alpha   90.00
_cell.angle_beta   90.00
_cell.angle_gamma   90.00
#
_symmetry.space_group_name_H-M   'P 1'
#
loop_
_entity.id
_entity.type
_entity.pdbx_description
1 polymer ?
#
loop_
_entity_poly.entity_id
_entity_poly.type
_entity_poly.pdbx_seq_one_letter_code
_entity_poly.pdbx_strand_id
1 'polypeptide(L)'
;MQANGAYSLYTQAGGSEMIITSLNYLFDLLSAFQFNSKVDLLKYWLVEAQKIENFCDAIRRSVAMTSDVQSLLEKRMIISGHQYRKLYDNAFTACMITDDAAAAWQWVQKSKARSLSDVFGIRAVLPVSLLAAIKADSEAHALFEKERLLGAAALKTGPLEYLNARRQAEEVRLRMKEHPLLAQALNIREGAFDIGFSQVALGEALDLSGGTCENVKYVEWYIPHRPSSETKIVVLVRALDGDTTMRELNITTGSIESWIKRRLVYPREAKAPLGEASARARLKELGPLVNDLLQLTNEEDLLILSPSGILNHIPIHALFLGDKTLIERNLIVYSSSSAIFRHAYMRAVSQATNPSHPNDRASLLTVYESDGARGRDERDAIYKHAETLSKTMVFQVRTAEEVSKASFKEAAASSDWIHYHGHALFNKRDVLRSCLVLAGGLEEAQALADTTHLSATEASNTSKNLTVSDIFDIDMQVSAPHVTVVACDSGTQDIAAGDEPLGIIPALLYAGATSVIGTLWPVESAAARRFSELFYSNLRTQIEAKPRVKVMVLNLAQALRITICEMMRKDNSETKAPVHWAPYVLHGCWFRGYRSPTTMEASD
;
A
#
# COMPACT_ATOMS: atom_id res chain seq x y z
N MET A 1 -16.47 20.28 9.00
CA MET A 1 -16.07 21.70 9.22
C MET A 1 -15.43 21.98 10.58
N GLN A 2 -15.57 21.16 11.63
CA GLN A 2 -15.00 21.46 12.96
C GLN A 2 -13.54 20.98 13.17
N ALA A 3 -13.05 20.01 12.39
CA ALA A 3 -11.69 19.46 12.52
C ALA A 3 -10.55 20.40 12.02
N ASN A 4 -10.88 21.41 11.19
CA ASN A 4 -9.94 22.48 10.81
C ASN A 4 -9.43 23.31 12.00
N GLY A 5 -10.14 23.31 13.15
CA GLY A 5 -9.77 24.11 14.32
C GLY A 5 -8.54 23.60 15.06
N ALA A 6 -8.35 22.28 15.17
CA ALA A 6 -7.23 21.68 15.90
C ALA A 6 -5.89 21.85 15.15
N TYR A 7 -5.89 21.62 13.83
CA TYR A 7 -4.74 21.91 12.97
C TYR A 7 -4.42 23.42 12.94
N SER A 8 -5.45 24.27 12.89
CA SER A 8 -5.27 25.74 12.99
C SER A 8 -4.64 26.17 14.31
N LEU A 9 -5.00 25.55 15.45
CA LEU A 9 -4.38 25.86 16.74
C LEU A 9 -2.95 25.32 16.85
N TYR A 10 -2.68 24.11 16.34
CA TYR A 10 -1.32 23.55 16.28
C TYR A 10 -0.36 24.44 15.48
N THR A 11 -0.81 24.91 14.31
CA THR A 11 -0.05 25.82 13.45
C THR A 11 0.09 27.21 14.07
N GLN A 12 -0.96 27.76 14.71
CA GLN A 12 -0.90 29.04 15.42
C GLN A 12 0.02 29.03 16.64
N ALA A 13 0.16 27.89 17.33
CA ALA A 13 1.07 27.73 18.46
C ALA A 13 2.55 27.50 18.04
N GLY A 14 2.86 27.56 16.75
CA GLY A 14 4.21 27.33 16.20
C GLY A 14 4.63 25.86 16.11
N GLY A 15 3.77 24.93 16.57
CA GLY A 15 3.97 23.48 16.49
C GLY A 15 5.37 23.01 16.92
N SER A 16 5.86 21.96 16.25
CA SER A 16 7.26 21.51 16.35
C SER A 16 8.14 22.08 15.23
N GLU A 17 7.59 22.94 14.37
CA GLU A 17 8.24 23.43 13.16
C GLU A 17 9.47 24.29 13.48
N MET A 18 9.44 25.09 14.55
CA MET A 18 10.57 25.93 14.95
C MET A 18 11.81 25.11 15.36
N ILE A 19 11.59 23.98 16.05
CA ILE A 19 12.67 23.07 16.45
C ILE A 19 13.30 22.41 15.22
N ILE A 20 12.46 21.91 14.30
CA ILE A 20 12.93 21.30 13.05
C ILE A 20 13.67 22.33 12.18
N THR A 21 13.14 23.55 12.09
CA THR A 21 13.75 24.65 11.33
C THR A 21 15.15 24.95 11.86
N SER A 22 15.31 25.03 13.18
CA SER A 22 16.62 25.29 13.81
C SER A 22 17.61 24.16 13.52
N LEU A 23 17.16 22.92 13.59
CA LEU A 23 17.98 21.74 13.25
C LEU A 23 18.39 21.71 11.77
N ASN A 24 17.48 22.08 10.87
CA ASN A 24 17.76 22.20 9.44
C ASN A 24 18.80 23.29 9.14
N TYR A 25 18.72 24.45 9.81
CA TYR A 25 19.72 25.50 9.68
C TYR A 25 21.10 25.05 10.17
N LEU A 26 21.15 24.28 11.26
CA LEU A 26 22.41 23.71 11.74
C LEU A 26 23.02 22.75 10.70
N PHE A 27 22.20 21.92 10.05
CA PHE A 27 22.67 21.05 8.96
C PHE A 27 23.19 21.85 7.77
N ASP A 28 22.48 22.91 7.34
CA ASP A 28 22.91 23.77 6.25
C ASP A 28 24.29 24.38 6.54
N LEU A 29 24.52 24.82 7.78
CA LEU A 29 25.80 25.35 8.23
C LEU A 29 26.89 24.27 8.23
N LEU A 30 26.61 23.08 8.79
CA LEU A 30 27.55 21.96 8.76
C LEU A 30 27.90 21.51 7.33
N SER A 31 26.96 21.66 6.39
CA SER A 31 27.13 21.28 5.00
C SER A 31 27.91 22.32 4.19
N ALA A 32 27.69 23.60 4.44
CA ALA A 32 28.30 24.71 3.70
C ALA A 32 29.79 24.94 4.02
N PHE A 33 30.23 24.59 5.23
CA PHE A 33 31.61 24.80 5.65
C PHE A 33 32.43 23.50 5.64
N GLN A 34 33.73 23.63 5.41
CA GLN A 34 34.69 22.53 5.50
C GLN A 34 35.24 22.47 6.92
N PHE A 35 34.99 21.36 7.61
CA PHE A 35 35.50 21.10 8.96
C PHE A 35 36.32 19.82 8.96
N ASN A 36 37.43 19.81 9.70
CA ASN A 36 38.23 18.59 9.88
C ASN A 36 37.42 17.45 10.55
N SER A 37 36.41 17.80 11.35
CA SER A 37 35.53 16.88 12.08
C SER A 37 34.11 16.79 11.49
N LYS A 38 33.92 17.12 10.20
CA LYS A 38 32.58 17.17 9.58
C LYS A 38 31.78 15.87 9.75
N VAL A 39 32.42 14.72 9.55
CA VAL A 39 31.78 13.39 9.71
C VAL A 39 31.30 13.19 11.16
N ASP A 40 32.11 13.52 12.16
CA ASP A 40 31.73 13.37 13.57
C ASP A 40 30.60 14.32 13.95
N LEU A 41 30.67 15.58 13.50
CA LEU A 41 29.60 16.57 13.72
C LEU A 41 28.28 16.12 13.10
N LEU A 42 28.30 15.52 11.90
CA LEU A 42 27.11 14.96 11.26
C LEU A 42 26.56 13.74 12.00
N LYS A 43 27.41 12.89 12.57
CA LYS A 43 26.96 11.79 13.45
C LYS A 43 26.25 12.31 14.69
N TYR A 44 26.78 13.35 15.34
CA TYR A 44 26.10 14.00 16.48
C TYR A 44 24.79 14.68 16.04
N TRP A 45 24.80 15.35 14.89
CA TRP A 45 23.59 15.95 14.33
C TRP A 45 22.50 14.90 14.07
N LEU A 46 22.86 13.71 13.53
CA LEU A 46 21.92 12.60 13.31
C LEU A 46 21.29 12.10 14.62
N VAL A 47 22.06 12.04 15.71
CA VAL A 47 21.54 11.69 17.04
C VAL A 47 20.49 12.70 17.51
N GLU A 48 20.76 14.00 17.37
CA GLU A 48 19.81 15.05 17.73
C GLU A 48 18.60 15.07 16.80
N ALA A 49 18.81 14.85 15.50
CA ALA A 49 17.74 14.70 14.52
C ALA A 49 16.80 13.56 14.90
N GLN A 50 17.33 12.43 15.36
CA GLN A 50 16.51 11.31 15.81
C GLN A 50 15.65 11.66 17.03
N LYS A 51 16.20 12.39 18.00
CA LYS A 51 15.44 12.83 19.19
C LYS A 51 14.30 13.76 18.79
N ILE A 52 14.59 14.72 17.91
CA ILE A 52 13.60 15.69 17.41
C ILE A 52 12.53 14.97 16.58
N GLU A 53 12.92 14.03 15.70
CA GLU A 53 11.98 13.25 14.91
C GLU A 53 11.06 12.41 15.80
N ASN A 54 11.59 11.71 16.82
CA ASN A 54 10.78 10.96 17.80
C ASN A 54 9.75 11.86 18.51
N PHE A 55 10.16 13.07 18.91
CA PHE A 55 9.27 14.03 19.55
C PHE A 55 8.16 14.50 18.60
N CYS A 56 8.53 14.85 17.36
CA CYS A 56 7.56 15.27 16.34
C CYS A 56 6.60 14.16 15.95
N ASP A 57 7.11 12.93 15.88
CA ASP A 57 6.34 11.73 15.58
C ASP A 57 5.30 11.44 16.68
N ALA A 58 5.68 11.59 17.96
CA ALA A 58 4.74 11.48 19.08
C ALA A 58 3.64 12.57 19.03
N ILE A 59 4.02 13.82 18.74
CA ILE A 59 3.05 14.92 18.57
C ILE A 59 2.06 14.58 17.45
N ARG A 60 2.56 14.21 16.27
CA ARG A 60 1.73 13.92 15.10
C ARG A 60 0.77 12.76 15.35
N ARG A 61 1.22 11.68 15.98
CA ARG A 61 0.38 10.56 16.39
C ARG A 61 -0.77 10.99 17.30
N SER A 62 -0.54 12.03 18.10
CA SER A 62 -1.57 12.59 18.98
C SER A 62 -2.51 13.63 18.33
N VAL A 63 -2.24 14.10 17.10
CA VAL A 63 -3.10 15.08 16.40
C VAL A 63 -4.29 14.43 15.68
N ALA A 64 -4.28 13.13 15.45
CA ALA A 64 -5.46 12.47 14.88
C ALA A 64 -5.62 11.08 15.48
N MET A 65 -6.56 10.97 16.42
CA MET A 65 -6.79 9.78 17.26
C MET A 65 -7.74 8.77 16.63
N THR A 66 -8.25 9.04 15.43
CA THR A 66 -9.35 8.29 14.82
C THR A 66 -8.94 7.62 13.53
N SER A 67 -9.70 6.59 13.18
CA SER A 67 -9.50 5.72 12.02
C SER A 67 -10.37 6.15 10.82
N ASP A 68 -10.66 7.44 10.70
CA ASP A 68 -11.39 7.99 9.56
C ASP A 68 -10.43 8.60 8.53
N VAL A 69 -10.95 8.85 7.33
CA VAL A 69 -10.16 9.43 6.24
C VAL A 69 -9.75 10.89 6.52
N GLN A 70 -10.49 11.61 7.38
CA GLN A 70 -10.21 13.00 7.72
C GLN A 70 -8.94 13.11 8.58
N SER A 71 -8.78 12.20 9.54
CA SER A 71 -7.57 12.00 10.36
C SER A 71 -6.33 11.75 9.49
N LEU A 72 -6.48 10.96 8.41
CA LEU A 72 -5.41 10.76 7.42
C LEU A 72 -5.03 12.07 6.72
N LEU A 73 -6.00 12.84 6.24
CA LEU A 73 -5.75 14.10 5.53
C LEU A 73 -5.03 15.12 6.43
N GLU A 74 -5.45 15.25 7.68
CA GLU A 74 -4.83 16.16 8.65
C GLU A 74 -3.37 15.78 8.93
N LYS A 75 -3.09 14.49 9.09
CA LYS A 75 -1.72 13.98 9.26
C LYS A 75 -0.87 14.22 8.01
N ARG A 76 -1.43 14.03 6.80
CA ARG A 76 -0.74 14.34 5.53
C ARG A 76 -0.36 15.82 5.47
N MET A 77 -1.23 16.72 5.92
CA MET A 77 -0.93 18.15 5.97
C MET A 77 0.28 18.48 6.86
N ILE A 78 0.39 17.83 8.02
CA ILE A 78 1.54 18.02 8.93
C ILE A 78 2.85 17.54 8.26
N ILE A 79 2.85 16.34 7.67
CA ILE A 79 4.05 15.73 7.08
C ILE A 79 4.46 16.41 5.77
N SER A 80 3.51 16.96 5.02
CA SER A 80 3.76 17.69 3.78
C SER A 80 4.56 19.00 3.97
N GLY A 81 4.66 19.47 5.22
CA GLY A 81 5.40 20.68 5.60
C GLY A 81 6.85 20.66 5.10
N HIS A 82 7.30 21.79 4.58
CA HIS A 82 8.65 21.92 4.00
C HIS A 82 9.76 21.54 4.98
N GLN A 83 9.64 21.96 6.26
CA GLN A 83 10.69 21.73 7.25
C GLN A 83 10.84 20.25 7.59
N TYR A 84 9.73 19.50 7.68
CA TYR A 84 9.74 18.06 7.88
C TYR A 84 10.43 17.34 6.73
N ARG A 85 10.05 17.64 5.49
CA ARG A 85 10.66 17.02 4.31
C ARG A 85 12.14 17.35 4.19
N LYS A 86 12.52 18.59 4.48
CA LYS A 86 13.92 19.02 4.53
C LYS A 86 14.71 18.27 5.60
N LEU A 87 14.12 17.99 6.78
CA LEU A 87 14.76 17.18 7.82
C LEU A 87 15.13 15.78 7.31
N TYR A 88 14.19 15.11 6.66
CA TYR A 88 14.42 13.76 6.12
C TYR A 88 15.49 13.76 5.02
N ASP A 89 15.48 14.74 4.12
CA ASP A 89 16.51 14.88 3.08
C ASP A 89 17.90 15.19 3.66
N ASN A 90 17.95 16.08 4.66
CA ASN A 90 19.17 16.40 5.37
C ASN A 90 19.72 15.16 6.10
N ALA A 91 18.86 14.37 6.73
CA ALA A 91 19.26 13.14 7.41
C ALA A 91 19.77 12.08 6.43
N PHE A 92 19.09 11.89 5.30
CA PHE A 92 19.57 11.01 4.23
C PHE A 92 20.96 11.45 3.72
N THR A 93 21.12 12.75 3.46
CA THR A 93 22.39 13.34 3.00
C THR A 93 23.49 13.17 4.05
N ALA A 94 23.17 13.36 5.34
CA ALA A 94 24.11 13.10 6.43
C ALA A 94 24.56 11.64 6.43
N CYS A 95 23.62 10.69 6.32
CA CYS A 95 23.91 9.26 6.26
C CYS A 95 24.78 8.88 5.05
N MET A 96 24.57 9.52 3.88
CA MET A 96 25.45 9.34 2.73
C MET A 96 26.88 9.81 3.02
N ILE A 97 27.06 10.97 3.66
CA ILE A 97 28.39 11.51 3.98
C ILE A 97 29.09 10.67 5.05
N THR A 98 28.34 10.10 5.99
CA THR A 98 28.88 9.24 7.05
C THR A 98 29.01 7.77 6.65
N ASP A 99 28.61 7.41 5.42
CA ASP A 99 28.58 6.04 4.87
C ASP A 99 27.76 5.05 5.73
N ASP A 100 26.60 5.50 6.22
CA ASP A 100 25.68 4.69 7.03
C ASP A 100 24.40 4.37 6.25
N ALA A 101 24.49 3.37 5.37
CA ALA A 101 23.37 2.96 4.51
C ALA A 101 22.18 2.40 5.31
N ALA A 102 22.42 1.75 6.45
CA ALA A 102 21.35 1.21 7.29
C ALA A 102 20.54 2.34 7.94
N ALA A 103 21.19 3.37 8.47
CA ALA A 103 20.52 4.56 8.96
C ALA A 103 19.82 5.33 7.83
N ALA A 104 20.45 5.45 6.65
CA ALA A 104 19.83 6.08 5.48
C ALA A 104 18.49 5.43 5.14
N TRP A 105 18.44 4.09 5.07
CA TRP A 105 17.22 3.34 4.80
C TRP A 105 16.13 3.61 5.85
N GLN A 106 16.48 3.66 7.14
CA GLN A 106 15.52 3.98 8.19
C GLN A 106 14.94 5.39 8.04
N TRP A 107 15.78 6.38 7.68
CA TRP A 107 15.32 7.75 7.44
C TRP A 107 14.41 7.86 6.23
N VAL A 108 14.67 7.10 5.16
CA VAL A 108 13.74 6.99 4.02
C VAL A 108 12.40 6.44 4.49
N GLN A 109 12.38 5.33 5.24
CA GLN A 109 11.13 4.74 5.72
C GLN A 109 10.35 5.65 6.68
N LYS A 110 11.02 6.51 7.46
CA LYS A 110 10.36 7.52 8.32
C LYS A 110 9.69 8.63 7.52
N SER A 111 10.21 8.92 6.34
CA SER A 111 9.66 9.95 5.45
C SER A 111 8.46 9.49 4.62
N LYS A 112 8.25 8.18 4.48
CA LYS A 112 7.29 7.58 3.55
C LYS A 112 5.99 7.13 4.17
N ALA A 113 4.88 7.47 3.52
CA ALA A 113 3.53 6.98 3.83
C ALA A 113 3.22 7.02 5.33
N ARG A 114 3.74 8.05 6.02
CA ARG A 114 3.85 8.08 7.47
C ARG A 114 2.50 8.41 8.11
N SER A 115 1.69 9.22 7.43
CA SER A 115 0.29 9.50 7.76
C SER A 115 -0.57 8.27 7.54
N LEU A 116 -0.37 7.56 6.43
CA LEU A 116 -1.13 6.34 6.16
C LEU A 116 -0.79 5.25 7.20
N SER A 117 0.49 5.04 7.47
CA SER A 117 0.96 4.11 8.50
C SER A 117 0.30 4.43 9.85
N ASP A 118 0.23 5.71 10.22
CA ASP A 118 -0.43 6.21 11.44
C ASP A 118 -1.86 5.71 11.62
N VAL A 119 -2.65 5.74 10.56
CA VAL A 119 -4.04 5.30 10.66
C VAL A 119 -4.14 3.77 10.66
N PHE A 120 -3.22 3.05 10.01
CA PHE A 120 -3.12 1.60 10.13
C PHE A 120 -2.82 1.15 11.56
N GLY A 121 -1.95 1.85 12.29
CA GLY A 121 -1.66 1.53 13.69
C GLY A 121 -2.86 1.67 14.62
N ILE A 122 -3.77 2.60 14.32
CA ILE A 122 -5.06 2.72 15.05
C ILE A 122 -5.94 1.48 14.82
N ARG A 123 -5.92 0.91 13.61
CA ARG A 123 -6.64 -0.33 13.25
C ARG A 123 -5.83 -1.61 13.46
N ALA A 124 -4.69 -1.57 14.15
CA ALA A 124 -3.87 -2.75 14.36
C ALA A 124 -4.67 -3.85 15.08
N VAL A 125 -4.75 -5.04 14.46
CA VAL A 125 -5.47 -6.18 15.02
C VAL A 125 -4.72 -6.69 16.24
N LEU A 126 -5.37 -6.61 17.41
CA LEU A 126 -4.86 -7.22 18.63
C LEU A 126 -5.21 -8.71 18.65
N PRO A 127 -4.29 -9.61 19.06
CA PRO A 127 -4.60 -11.02 19.21
C PRO A 127 -5.84 -11.23 20.08
N VAL A 128 -6.73 -12.14 19.67
CA VAL A 128 -7.98 -12.43 20.41
C VAL A 128 -7.69 -12.85 21.85
N SER A 129 -6.60 -13.60 22.08
CA SER A 129 -6.13 -13.98 23.41
C SER A 129 -5.75 -12.77 24.27
N LEU A 130 -5.09 -11.77 23.68
CA LEU A 130 -4.73 -10.53 24.38
C LEU A 130 -5.97 -9.69 24.70
N LEU A 131 -6.91 -9.57 23.77
CA LEU A 131 -8.19 -8.89 24.03
C LEU A 131 -9.00 -9.56 25.14
N ALA A 132 -9.04 -10.89 25.16
CA ALA A 132 -9.70 -11.65 26.21
C ALA A 132 -9.01 -11.42 27.58
N ALA A 133 -7.67 -11.40 27.61
CA ALA A 133 -6.90 -11.10 28.81
C ALA A 133 -7.14 -9.66 29.32
N ILE A 134 -7.14 -8.67 28.42
CA ILE A 134 -7.44 -7.26 28.75
C ILE A 134 -8.85 -7.14 29.33
N LYS A 135 -9.84 -7.83 28.75
CA LYS A 135 -11.23 -7.80 29.24
C LYS A 135 -11.40 -8.46 30.61
N ALA A 136 -10.60 -9.48 30.91
CA ALA A 136 -10.64 -10.19 32.18
C ALA A 136 -9.99 -9.40 33.34
N ASP A 137 -9.07 -8.49 33.03
CA ASP A 137 -8.41 -7.60 33.98
C ASP A 137 -9.19 -6.27 34.11
N SER A 138 -9.70 -5.96 35.31
CA SER A 138 -10.59 -4.81 35.52
C SER A 138 -9.90 -3.47 35.35
N GLU A 139 -8.63 -3.33 35.75
CA GLU A 139 -7.86 -2.10 35.57
C GLU A 139 -7.49 -1.92 34.10
N ALA A 140 -7.00 -2.99 33.46
CA ALA A 140 -6.64 -2.98 32.06
C ALA A 140 -7.86 -2.63 31.18
N HIS A 141 -8.99 -3.29 31.44
CA HIS A 141 -10.23 -3.04 30.70
C HIS A 141 -10.70 -1.59 30.86
N ALA A 142 -10.67 -1.06 32.08
CA ALA A 142 -11.09 0.32 32.35
C ALA A 142 -10.20 1.35 31.63
N LEU A 143 -8.88 1.18 31.67
CA LEU A 143 -7.95 2.06 30.95
C LEU A 143 -8.10 1.95 29.43
N PHE A 144 -8.27 0.72 28.92
CA PHE A 144 -8.46 0.46 27.49
C PHE A 144 -9.76 1.10 26.95
N GLU A 145 -10.88 0.92 27.67
CA GLU A 145 -12.15 1.56 27.30
C GLU A 145 -12.10 3.09 27.46
N LYS A 146 -11.40 3.59 28.49
CA LYS A 146 -11.24 5.04 28.68
C LYS A 146 -10.47 5.69 27.53
N GLU A 147 -9.39 5.06 27.05
CA GLU A 147 -8.65 5.53 25.87
C GLU A 147 -9.55 5.55 24.63
N ARG A 148 -10.32 4.48 24.41
CA ARG A 148 -11.28 4.37 23.30
C ARG A 148 -12.36 5.47 23.35
N LEU A 149 -12.94 5.72 24.52
CA LEU A 149 -13.99 6.73 24.71
C LEU A 149 -13.45 8.15 24.53
N LEU A 150 -12.25 8.46 25.04
CA LEU A 150 -11.62 9.76 24.85
C LEU A 150 -11.32 10.04 23.37
N GLY A 151 -10.85 9.02 22.62
CA GLY A 151 -10.68 9.10 21.18
C GLY A 151 -12.00 9.40 20.44
N ALA A 152 -13.09 8.71 20.81
CA ALA A 152 -14.41 8.93 20.21
C ALA A 152 -15.03 10.30 20.59
N ALA A 153 -14.80 10.78 21.81
CA ALA A 153 -15.31 12.06 22.30
C ALA A 153 -14.61 13.26 21.63
N ALA A 154 -13.30 13.15 21.36
CA ALA A 154 -12.53 14.19 20.68
C ALA A 154 -13.12 14.59 19.31
N LEU A 155 -13.83 13.69 18.64
CA LEU A 155 -14.48 13.97 17.35
C LEU A 155 -15.73 14.86 17.43
N LYS A 156 -16.33 15.02 18.61
CA LYS A 156 -17.66 15.65 18.78
C LYS A 156 -17.62 16.99 19.49
N THR A 157 -16.43 17.52 19.76
CA THR A 157 -16.24 18.68 20.64
C THR A 157 -15.51 19.84 19.97
N GLY A 158 -15.58 21.03 20.58
CA GLY A 158 -14.89 22.23 20.09
C GLY A 158 -13.36 22.12 20.22
N PRO A 159 -12.59 23.05 19.62
CA PRO A 159 -11.13 22.95 19.57
C PRO A 159 -10.42 22.86 20.94
N LEU A 160 -10.95 23.53 21.96
CA LEU A 160 -10.42 23.50 23.33
C LEU A 160 -10.71 22.17 24.03
N GLU A 161 -11.93 21.65 23.88
CA GLU A 161 -12.34 20.36 24.40
C GLU A 161 -11.59 19.21 23.70
N TYR A 162 -11.30 19.34 22.41
CA TYR A 162 -10.45 18.43 21.66
C TYR A 162 -9.03 18.37 22.27
N LEU A 163 -8.41 19.52 22.54
CA LEU A 163 -7.08 19.59 23.17
C LEU A 163 -7.09 18.96 24.59
N ASN A 164 -8.16 19.19 25.34
CA ASN A 164 -8.33 18.58 26.67
C ASN A 164 -8.51 17.06 26.59
N ALA A 165 -9.36 16.57 25.68
CA ALA A 165 -9.55 15.14 25.46
C ALA A 165 -8.25 14.45 25.03
N ARG A 166 -7.45 15.11 24.18
CA ARG A 166 -6.11 14.65 23.78
C ARG A 166 -5.15 14.57 24.96
N ARG A 167 -5.06 15.61 25.80
CA ARG A 167 -4.21 15.58 27.00
C ARG A 167 -4.59 14.42 27.92
N GLN A 168 -5.90 14.22 28.15
CA GLN A 168 -6.40 13.11 28.96
C GLN A 168 -6.10 11.75 28.32
N ALA A 169 -6.20 11.63 26.99
CA ALA A 169 -5.88 10.39 26.28
C ALA A 169 -4.38 10.06 26.40
N GLU A 170 -3.51 11.07 26.33
CA GLU A 170 -2.06 10.89 26.53
C GLU A 170 -1.72 10.46 27.95
N GLU A 171 -2.34 11.07 28.96
CA GLU A 171 -2.20 10.63 30.36
C GLU A 171 -2.66 9.19 30.56
N VAL A 172 -3.76 8.78 29.91
CA VAL A 172 -4.22 7.38 29.93
C VAL A 172 -3.21 6.47 29.24
N ARG A 173 -2.64 6.86 28.10
CA ARG A 173 -1.63 6.06 27.39
C ARG A 173 -0.34 5.90 28.19
N LEU A 174 0.11 6.93 28.90
CA LEU A 174 1.25 6.82 29.81
C LEU A 174 0.99 5.76 30.88
N ARG A 175 -0.21 5.74 31.48
CA ARG A 175 -0.61 4.69 32.44
C ARG A 175 -0.75 3.32 31.79
N MET A 176 -1.26 3.25 30.56
CA MET A 176 -1.33 2.00 29.80
C MET A 176 0.06 1.41 29.53
N LYS A 177 1.10 2.24 29.34
CA LYS A 177 2.49 1.78 29.16
C LYS A 177 3.06 1.12 30.41
N GLU A 178 2.57 1.49 31.59
CA GLU A 178 2.99 0.90 32.86
C GLU A 178 2.32 -0.46 33.12
N HIS A 179 1.19 -0.75 32.47
CA HIS A 179 0.43 -1.99 32.67
C HIS A 179 0.84 -3.08 31.65
N PRO A 180 1.29 -4.28 32.05
CA PRO A 180 1.89 -5.28 31.13
C PRO A 180 1.04 -5.69 29.92
N LEU A 181 -0.27 -5.94 30.11
CA LEU A 181 -1.19 -6.30 29.00
C LEU A 181 -1.42 -5.13 28.04
N LEU A 182 -1.52 -3.92 28.58
CA LEU A 182 -1.80 -2.72 27.79
C LEU A 182 -0.53 -2.20 27.11
N ALA A 183 0.63 -2.39 27.72
CA ALA A 183 1.93 -2.19 27.09
C ALA A 183 2.10 -3.12 25.88
N GLN A 184 1.66 -4.39 25.96
CA GLN A 184 1.64 -5.27 24.78
C GLN A 184 0.69 -4.75 23.69
N ALA A 185 -0.52 -4.32 24.05
CA ALA A 185 -1.46 -3.76 23.09
C ALA A 185 -0.95 -2.45 22.45
N LEU A 186 -0.36 -1.56 23.25
CA LEU A 186 0.30 -0.35 22.79
C LEU A 186 1.51 -0.70 21.93
N ASN A 187 2.34 -1.68 22.29
CA ASN A 187 3.47 -2.11 21.48
C ASN A 187 3.03 -2.74 20.15
N ILE A 188 1.83 -3.34 20.06
CA ILE A 188 1.28 -3.79 18.77
C ILE A 188 0.79 -2.60 17.94
N ARG A 189 0.07 -1.66 18.58
CA ARG A 189 -0.41 -0.41 17.93
C ARG A 189 0.72 0.55 17.58
N GLU A 190 1.80 0.56 18.35
CA GLU A 190 3.01 1.37 18.15
C GLU A 190 4.02 0.62 17.27
N GLY A 191 4.08 -0.71 17.37
CA GLY A 191 4.84 -1.59 16.49
C GLY A 191 4.25 -1.73 15.09
N ALA A 192 3.04 -1.22 14.89
CA ALA A 192 2.52 -0.79 13.58
C ALA A 192 3.46 0.18 12.84
N PHE A 193 4.21 0.97 13.61
CA PHE A 193 5.20 1.93 13.13
C PHE A 193 6.61 1.39 13.12
N ASP A 194 6.79 0.13 13.55
CA ASP A 194 8.07 -0.53 13.48
C ASP A 194 8.42 -0.71 12.00
N ILE A 195 9.33 0.15 11.55
CA ILE A 195 9.94 0.06 10.24
C ILE A 195 10.98 -1.08 10.18
N GLY A 196 11.16 -1.81 11.28
CA GLY A 196 12.02 -2.96 11.40
C GLY A 196 11.72 -4.01 10.35
N PHE A 197 12.73 -4.26 9.51
CA PHE A 197 12.75 -5.34 8.54
C PHE A 197 13.90 -6.26 8.93
N SER A 198 13.55 -7.42 9.50
CA SER A 198 14.52 -8.39 10.03
C SER A 198 14.00 -9.82 9.98
N GLN A 199 14.90 -10.79 10.11
CA GLN A 199 14.55 -12.21 10.22
C GLN A 199 13.56 -12.49 11.35
N VAL A 200 13.77 -11.85 12.52
CA VAL A 200 12.89 -12.01 13.68
C VAL A 200 11.48 -11.48 13.38
N ALA A 201 11.39 -10.36 12.67
CA ALA A 201 10.10 -9.75 12.33
C ALA A 201 9.29 -10.56 11.30
N LEU A 202 9.96 -11.27 10.39
CA LEU A 202 9.32 -12.03 9.31
C LEU A 202 9.27 -13.55 9.54
N GLY A 203 9.86 -14.07 10.62
CA GLY A 203 10.06 -15.52 10.85
C GLY A 203 8.80 -16.37 10.59
N GLU A 204 7.69 -16.07 11.27
CA GLU A 204 6.44 -16.83 11.11
C GLU A 204 5.87 -16.77 9.68
N ALA A 205 5.99 -15.61 9.01
CA ALA A 205 5.56 -15.45 7.63
C ALA A 205 6.42 -16.26 6.64
N LEU A 206 7.73 -16.34 6.89
CA LEU A 206 8.67 -17.16 6.12
C LEU A 206 8.43 -18.65 6.33
N ASP A 207 8.24 -19.07 7.58
CA ASP A 207 7.94 -20.46 7.94
C ASP A 207 6.65 -20.93 7.26
N LEU A 208 5.61 -20.10 7.27
CA LEU A 208 4.33 -20.37 6.63
C LEU A 208 4.42 -20.43 5.10
N SER A 209 5.24 -19.57 4.49
CA SER A 209 5.44 -19.54 3.04
C SER A 209 6.56 -20.48 2.53
N GLY A 210 7.13 -21.29 3.43
CA GLY A 210 8.33 -22.11 3.26
C GLY A 210 8.52 -22.77 1.89
N GLY A 211 9.60 -22.38 1.20
CA GLY A 211 10.15 -23.00 -0.01
C GLY A 211 10.23 -22.11 -1.26
N THR A 212 9.57 -20.94 -1.29
CA THR A 212 9.55 -20.06 -2.48
C THR A 212 10.33 -18.77 -2.33
N CYS A 213 10.73 -18.39 -1.11
CA CYS A 213 11.27 -17.07 -0.79
C CYS A 213 12.49 -17.18 0.14
N GLU A 214 13.49 -17.99 -0.22
CA GLU A 214 14.64 -18.30 0.65
C GLU A 214 15.46 -17.05 1.04
N ASN A 215 15.36 -15.97 0.26
CA ASN A 215 15.93 -14.66 0.58
C ASN A 215 14.94 -13.54 0.25
N VAL A 216 14.60 -12.73 1.24
CA VAL A 216 13.75 -11.54 1.07
C VAL A 216 14.63 -10.30 1.09
N LYS A 217 14.44 -9.42 0.10
CA LYS A 217 15.14 -8.14 -0.01
C LYS A 217 14.13 -7.00 -0.06
N TYR A 218 14.38 -5.96 0.71
CA TYR A 218 13.63 -4.71 0.63
C TYR A 218 14.38 -3.74 -0.28
N VAL A 219 13.77 -3.37 -1.40
CA VAL A 219 14.38 -2.50 -2.42
C VAL A 219 13.67 -1.15 -2.42
N GLU A 220 14.44 -0.10 -2.25
CA GLU A 220 13.98 1.26 -2.02
C GLU A 220 14.71 2.22 -2.96
N TRP A 221 14.01 3.19 -3.53
CA TRP A 221 14.62 4.24 -4.35
C TRP A 221 14.37 5.59 -3.69
N TYR A 222 15.44 6.24 -3.26
CA TYR A 222 15.37 7.57 -2.69
C TYR A 222 15.41 8.65 -3.78
N ILE A 223 14.46 9.57 -3.69
CA ILE A 223 14.41 10.84 -4.43
C ILE A 223 14.15 11.96 -3.41
N PRO A 224 14.98 13.02 -3.36
CA PRO A 224 14.77 14.12 -2.43
C PRO A 224 13.46 14.87 -2.75
N HIS A 225 12.90 15.56 -1.75
CA HIS A 225 11.57 16.19 -1.86
C HIS A 225 11.49 17.36 -2.86
N ARG A 226 12.64 17.94 -3.23
CA ARG A 226 12.78 19.01 -4.24
C ARG A 226 13.89 18.62 -5.21
N PRO A 227 13.64 17.64 -6.09
CA PRO A 227 14.63 17.24 -7.06
C PRO A 227 14.74 18.31 -8.16
N SER A 228 15.95 18.46 -8.72
CA SER A 228 16.17 19.11 -10.01
C SER A 228 16.11 18.07 -11.13
N SER A 229 16.16 18.47 -12.41
CA SER A 229 16.23 17.50 -13.52
C SER A 229 17.50 16.64 -13.50
N GLU A 230 18.58 17.15 -12.89
CA GLU A 230 19.89 16.52 -12.79
C GLU A 230 20.05 15.67 -11.53
N THR A 231 19.03 15.64 -10.66
CA THR A 231 19.09 14.86 -9.43
C THR A 231 19.18 13.38 -9.76
N LYS A 232 20.26 12.75 -9.35
CA LYS A 232 20.44 11.30 -9.44
C LYS A 232 19.59 10.59 -8.39
N ILE A 233 19.16 9.39 -8.75
CA ILE A 233 18.36 8.52 -7.89
C ILE A 233 19.30 7.59 -7.14
N VAL A 234 19.01 7.30 -5.87
CA VAL A 234 19.80 6.36 -5.06
C VAL A 234 18.94 5.14 -4.76
N VAL A 235 19.46 3.94 -5.02
CA VAL A 235 18.80 2.68 -4.62
C VAL A 235 19.40 2.18 -3.31
N LEU A 236 18.55 1.67 -2.42
CA LEU A 236 18.92 0.98 -1.20
C LEU A 236 18.34 -0.43 -1.23
N VAL A 237 19.17 -1.43 -0.97
CA VAL A 237 18.78 -2.84 -0.86
C VAL A 237 19.11 -3.32 0.53
N ARG A 238 18.07 -3.69 1.29
CA ARG A 238 18.18 -4.17 2.67
C ARG A 238 17.86 -5.66 2.76
N ALA A 239 18.72 -6.40 3.44
CA ALA A 239 18.55 -7.81 3.76
C ALA A 239 17.94 -8.01 5.17
N LEU A 240 17.53 -9.24 5.48
CA LEU A 240 16.86 -9.60 6.75
C LEU A 240 17.80 -9.62 7.97
N ASP A 241 19.11 -9.70 7.78
CA ASP A 241 20.11 -9.50 8.83
C ASP A 241 20.32 -8.01 9.17
N GLY A 242 19.71 -7.12 8.37
CA GLY A 242 19.81 -5.68 8.49
C GLY A 242 20.97 -5.06 7.71
N ASP A 243 21.77 -5.86 7.01
CA ASP A 243 22.75 -5.36 6.06
C ASP A 243 22.03 -4.55 4.96
N THR A 244 22.61 -3.40 4.63
CA THR A 244 21.99 -2.45 3.70
C THR A 244 23.05 -1.92 2.78
N THR A 245 22.84 -2.12 1.48
CA THR A 245 23.70 -1.54 0.45
C THR A 245 23.00 -0.36 -0.20
N MET A 246 23.73 0.74 -0.40
CA MET A 246 23.27 1.93 -1.09
C MET A 246 24.11 2.18 -2.35
N ARG A 247 23.45 2.54 -3.46
CA ARG A 247 24.09 2.85 -4.75
C ARG A 247 23.44 4.05 -5.40
N GLU A 248 24.25 5.04 -5.78
CA GLU A 248 23.82 6.13 -6.66
C GLU A 248 23.71 5.61 -8.10
N LEU A 249 22.53 5.75 -8.70
CA LEU A 249 22.24 5.22 -10.02
C LEU A 249 22.68 6.19 -11.12
N ASN A 250 23.04 5.63 -12.27
CA ASN A 250 23.35 6.40 -13.48
C ASN A 250 22.08 6.80 -14.25
N ILE A 251 21.12 7.40 -13.53
CA ILE A 251 19.89 7.93 -14.10
C ILE A 251 19.37 9.09 -13.24
N THR A 252 18.77 10.07 -13.90
CA THR A 252 18.26 11.28 -13.25
C THR A 252 16.74 11.31 -13.24
N THR A 253 16.18 12.01 -12.27
CA THR A 253 14.74 12.32 -12.19
C THR A 253 14.21 12.95 -13.48
N GLY A 254 14.95 13.89 -14.09
CA GLY A 254 14.55 14.52 -15.36
C GLY A 254 14.45 13.52 -16.52
N SER A 255 15.35 12.53 -16.58
CA SER A 255 15.29 11.46 -17.58
C SER A 255 14.04 10.59 -17.40
N ILE A 256 13.68 10.26 -16.17
CA ILE A 256 12.46 9.51 -15.83
C ILE A 256 11.21 10.31 -16.20
N GLU A 257 11.11 11.57 -15.79
CA GLU A 257 9.96 12.43 -16.11
C GLU A 257 9.76 12.56 -17.62
N SER A 258 10.86 12.73 -18.35
CA SER A 258 10.87 12.80 -19.80
C SER A 258 10.37 11.49 -20.43
N TRP A 259 10.78 10.34 -19.88
CA TRP A 259 10.28 9.04 -20.31
C TRP A 259 8.78 8.89 -20.03
N ILE A 260 8.30 9.20 -18.81
CA ILE A 260 6.88 9.13 -18.43
C ILE A 260 6.04 9.98 -19.39
N LYS A 261 6.42 11.23 -19.63
CA LYS A 261 5.72 12.14 -20.54
C LYS A 261 5.62 11.58 -21.97
N ARG A 262 6.67 10.90 -22.46
CA ARG A 262 6.67 10.32 -23.82
C ARG A 262 5.93 8.99 -23.93
N ARG A 263 5.88 8.19 -22.86
CA ARG A 263 5.48 6.77 -22.93
C ARG A 263 4.18 6.44 -22.21
N LEU A 264 3.84 7.17 -21.15
CA LEU A 264 2.67 6.92 -20.30
C LEU A 264 1.61 8.03 -20.39
N VAL A 265 1.97 9.21 -20.88
CA VAL A 265 1.03 10.32 -21.08
C VAL A 265 0.68 10.42 -22.58
N TYR A 266 -0.51 9.96 -22.94
CA TYR A 266 -1.02 10.00 -24.31
C TYR A 266 -2.55 10.15 -24.34
N PRO A 267 -3.13 10.71 -25.42
CA PRO A 267 -4.58 10.80 -25.57
C PRO A 267 -5.25 9.42 -25.54
N ARG A 268 -6.47 9.31 -25.00
CA ARG A 268 -7.22 8.03 -24.91
C ARG A 268 -7.40 7.33 -26.25
N GLU A 269 -7.49 8.08 -27.34
CA GLU A 269 -7.68 7.57 -28.71
C GLU A 269 -6.36 7.17 -29.38
N ALA A 270 -5.22 7.58 -28.83
CA ALA A 270 -3.92 7.24 -29.37
C ALA A 270 -3.53 5.82 -28.99
N LYS A 271 -2.82 5.13 -29.89
CA LYS A 271 -2.25 3.82 -29.58
C LYS A 271 -1.23 3.96 -28.44
N ALA A 272 -1.40 3.15 -27.40
CA ALA A 272 -0.51 3.15 -26.26
C ALA A 272 0.94 2.85 -26.71
N PRO A 273 1.93 3.70 -26.33
CA PRO A 273 3.33 3.49 -26.68
C PRO A 273 3.88 2.11 -26.26
N LEU A 274 3.35 1.51 -25.19
CA LEU A 274 3.75 0.19 -24.72
C LEU A 274 3.00 -0.97 -25.42
N GLY A 275 2.09 -0.66 -26.34
CA GLY A 275 1.40 -1.63 -27.22
C GLY A 275 2.02 -1.76 -28.61
N GLU A 276 3.10 -1.02 -28.89
CA GLU A 276 3.81 -1.09 -30.17
C GLU A 276 4.91 -2.16 -30.18
N ALA A 277 5.36 -2.56 -31.37
CA ALA A 277 6.44 -3.55 -31.52
C ALA A 277 7.74 -3.16 -30.80
N SER A 278 7.99 -1.86 -30.63
CA SER A 278 9.17 -1.32 -29.95
C SER A 278 9.03 -1.21 -28.41
N ALA A 279 7.91 -1.64 -27.83
CA ALA A 279 7.60 -1.44 -26.41
C ALA A 279 8.67 -2.03 -25.46
N ARG A 280 9.21 -3.21 -25.75
CA ARG A 280 10.30 -3.80 -24.95
C ARG A 280 11.57 -2.95 -24.99
N ALA A 281 11.91 -2.39 -26.15
CA ALA A 281 13.06 -1.48 -26.27
C ALA A 281 12.84 -0.19 -25.47
N ARG A 282 11.61 0.32 -25.44
CA ARG A 282 11.24 1.50 -24.61
C ARG A 282 11.39 1.24 -23.12
N LEU A 283 11.07 0.03 -22.64
CA LEU A 283 11.31 -0.35 -21.24
C LEU A 283 12.80 -0.48 -20.91
N LYS A 284 13.63 -0.93 -21.87
CA LYS A 284 15.10 -0.99 -21.69
C LYS A 284 15.74 0.38 -21.47
N GLU A 285 15.13 1.47 -21.93
CA GLU A 285 15.58 2.84 -21.64
C GLU A 285 15.68 3.11 -20.12
N LEU A 286 14.87 2.42 -19.31
CA LEU A 286 14.83 2.54 -17.85
C LEU A 286 15.68 1.50 -17.11
N GLY A 287 16.44 0.66 -17.82
CA GLY A 287 17.31 -0.36 -17.22
C GLY A 287 18.23 0.16 -16.10
N PRO A 288 18.82 1.37 -16.18
CA PRO A 288 19.63 1.93 -15.10
C PRO A 288 18.93 2.03 -13.73
N LEU A 289 17.59 1.98 -13.65
CA LEU A 289 16.86 1.93 -12.38
C LEU A 289 17.06 0.61 -11.61
N VAL A 290 17.33 -0.48 -12.32
CA VAL A 290 17.35 -1.84 -11.77
C VAL A 290 18.67 -2.57 -11.99
N ASN A 291 19.55 -2.09 -12.88
CA ASN A 291 20.78 -2.79 -13.26
C ASN A 291 21.65 -3.22 -12.06
N ASP A 292 21.78 -2.38 -11.04
CA ASP A 292 22.58 -2.68 -9.85
C ASP A 292 21.99 -3.84 -9.03
N LEU A 293 20.68 -4.10 -9.15
CA LEU A 293 20.04 -5.24 -8.47
C LEU A 293 20.62 -6.59 -8.91
N LEU A 294 21.28 -6.67 -10.08
CA LEU A 294 21.95 -7.88 -10.53
C LEU A 294 23.07 -8.32 -9.56
N GLN A 295 23.72 -7.35 -8.91
CA GLN A 295 24.79 -7.59 -7.94
C GLN A 295 24.29 -7.66 -6.49
N LEU A 296 23.07 -7.15 -6.23
CA LEU A 296 22.53 -6.99 -4.87
C LEU A 296 21.46 -8.03 -4.50
N THR A 297 20.97 -8.80 -5.47
CA THR A 297 19.88 -9.78 -5.31
C THR A 297 20.18 -11.03 -6.13
N ASN A 298 19.60 -12.18 -5.76
CA ASN A 298 19.69 -13.42 -6.53
C ASN A 298 18.41 -13.67 -7.35
N GLU A 299 18.45 -14.58 -8.32
CA GLU A 299 17.21 -15.08 -8.94
C GLU A 299 16.34 -15.75 -7.86
N GLU A 300 15.01 -15.72 -8.04
CA GLU A 300 14.03 -16.25 -7.08
C GLU A 300 13.90 -15.51 -5.74
N ASP A 301 14.77 -14.54 -5.42
CA ASP A 301 14.58 -13.66 -4.25
C ASP A 301 13.19 -13.00 -4.30
N LEU A 302 12.54 -12.89 -3.14
CA LEU A 302 11.36 -12.05 -2.97
C LEU A 302 11.81 -10.61 -2.79
N LEU A 303 11.47 -9.75 -3.75
CA LEU A 303 11.75 -8.32 -3.69
C LEU A 303 10.51 -7.55 -3.29
N ILE A 304 10.61 -6.85 -2.16
CA ILE A 304 9.61 -5.88 -1.72
C ILE A 304 10.05 -4.53 -2.27
N LEU A 305 9.34 -4.05 -3.29
CA LEU A 305 9.66 -2.80 -3.98
C LEU A 305 8.91 -1.65 -3.32
N SER A 306 9.65 -0.64 -2.86
CA SER A 306 9.09 0.61 -2.36
C SER A 306 9.58 1.79 -3.20
N PRO A 307 8.94 2.09 -4.34
CA PRO A 307 9.31 3.25 -5.15
C PRO A 307 9.03 4.58 -4.45
N SER A 308 9.71 5.65 -4.87
CA SER A 308 9.45 7.04 -4.45
C SER A 308 9.02 7.94 -5.59
N GLY A 309 8.19 8.93 -5.26
CA GLY A 309 7.79 10.02 -6.14
C GLY A 309 7.31 9.51 -7.49
N ILE A 310 7.93 10.03 -8.55
CA ILE A 310 7.61 9.71 -9.95
C ILE A 310 7.76 8.22 -10.30
N LEU A 311 8.52 7.44 -9.52
CA LEU A 311 8.74 6.02 -9.77
C LEU A 311 7.51 5.17 -9.44
N ASN A 312 6.56 5.68 -8.65
CA ASN A 312 5.29 4.99 -8.38
C ASN A 312 4.46 4.74 -9.66
N HIS A 313 4.72 5.49 -10.74
CA HIS A 313 4.07 5.30 -12.04
C HIS A 313 4.83 4.37 -12.98
N ILE A 314 6.01 3.89 -12.59
CA ILE A 314 6.85 3.02 -13.40
C ILE A 314 6.55 1.57 -13.06
N PRO A 315 6.31 0.70 -14.06
CA PRO A 315 6.20 -0.74 -13.84
C PRO A 315 7.60 -1.32 -13.58
N ILE A 316 8.19 -1.09 -12.41
CA ILE A 316 9.59 -1.47 -12.11
C ILE A 316 9.82 -2.97 -12.32
N HIS A 317 8.80 -3.79 -12.03
CA HIS A 317 8.82 -5.24 -12.22
C HIS A 317 8.95 -5.64 -13.70
N ALA A 318 8.55 -4.77 -14.63
CA ALA A 318 8.65 -4.97 -16.07
C ALA A 318 10.00 -4.52 -16.67
N LEU A 319 10.87 -3.89 -15.88
CA LEU A 319 12.16 -3.40 -16.35
C LEU A 319 13.14 -4.55 -16.55
N PHE A 320 14.01 -4.41 -17.54
CA PHE A 320 15.00 -5.43 -17.90
C PHE A 320 16.18 -5.40 -16.95
N LEU A 321 16.51 -6.57 -16.39
CA LEU A 321 17.72 -6.84 -15.64
C LEU A 321 18.53 -7.89 -16.41
N GLY A 322 19.45 -7.43 -17.25
CA GLY A 322 20.06 -8.27 -18.27
C GLY A 322 19.07 -8.62 -19.38
N ASP A 323 18.89 -9.92 -19.66
CA ASP A 323 18.00 -10.40 -20.74
C ASP A 323 16.56 -10.67 -20.29
N LYS A 324 16.33 -10.80 -18.98
CA LYS A 324 15.03 -11.03 -18.37
C LYS A 324 14.49 -9.73 -17.79
N THR A 325 13.18 -9.58 -17.71
CA THR A 325 12.55 -8.58 -16.86
C THR A 325 12.67 -8.97 -15.38
N LEU A 326 12.56 -8.00 -14.48
CA LEU A 326 12.68 -8.26 -13.04
C LEU A 326 11.64 -9.28 -12.54
N ILE A 327 10.40 -9.22 -13.04
CA ILE A 327 9.34 -10.18 -12.70
C ILE A 327 9.57 -11.58 -13.28
N GLU A 328 10.29 -11.73 -14.40
CA GLU A 328 10.68 -13.05 -14.90
C GLU A 328 11.72 -13.72 -13.97
N ARG A 329 12.58 -12.89 -13.36
CA ARG A 329 13.70 -13.31 -12.50
C ARG A 329 13.32 -13.50 -11.04
N ASN A 330 12.42 -12.68 -10.50
CA ASN A 330 12.19 -12.55 -9.07
C ASN A 330 10.69 -12.59 -8.72
N LEU A 331 10.38 -12.95 -7.46
CA LEU A 331 9.05 -12.74 -6.90
C LEU A 331 8.92 -11.29 -6.46
N ILE A 332 7.85 -10.61 -6.85
CA ILE A 332 7.72 -9.16 -6.63
C ILE A 332 6.45 -8.81 -5.86
N VAL A 333 6.59 -7.94 -4.87
CA VAL A 333 5.49 -7.26 -4.20
C VAL A 333 5.83 -5.79 -4.02
N TYR A 334 4.83 -4.91 -4.13
CA TYR A 334 4.97 -3.48 -3.92
C TYR A 334 4.47 -3.08 -2.54
N SER A 335 5.15 -2.12 -1.91
CA SER A 335 4.67 -1.49 -0.70
C SER A 335 5.07 -0.03 -0.64
N SER A 336 4.20 0.82 -0.10
CA SER A 336 4.49 2.25 0.04
C SER A 336 5.41 2.56 1.22
N SER A 337 5.54 1.64 2.18
CA SER A 337 6.52 1.68 3.27
C SER A 337 6.71 0.30 3.91
N SER A 338 7.74 0.13 4.74
CA SER A 338 7.95 -1.11 5.50
C SER A 338 6.87 -1.32 6.56
N ALA A 339 6.33 -0.24 7.13
CA ALA A 339 5.21 -0.29 8.08
C ALA A 339 3.91 -0.83 7.44
N ILE A 340 3.54 -0.36 6.24
CA ILE A 340 2.36 -0.86 5.53
C ILE A 340 2.52 -2.33 5.15
N PHE A 341 3.71 -2.70 4.67
CA PHE A 341 4.05 -4.09 4.39
C PHE A 341 3.91 -4.96 5.64
N ARG A 342 4.37 -4.44 6.79
CA ARG A 342 4.27 -5.13 8.08
C ARG A 342 2.83 -5.43 8.47
N HIS A 343 1.95 -4.45 8.35
CA HIS A 343 0.52 -4.67 8.59
C HIS A 343 -0.08 -5.75 7.68
N ALA A 344 0.27 -5.72 6.40
CA ALA A 344 -0.23 -6.65 5.43
C ALA A 344 0.17 -8.11 5.76
N TYR A 345 1.46 -8.36 6.06
CA TYR A 345 1.90 -9.72 6.38
C TYR A 345 1.43 -10.18 7.76
N MET A 346 1.39 -9.32 8.78
CA MET A 346 0.90 -9.69 10.12
C MET A 346 -0.56 -10.13 10.07
N ARG A 347 -1.40 -9.47 9.26
CA ARG A 347 -2.77 -9.90 9.01
C ARG A 347 -2.83 -11.24 8.28
N ALA A 348 -1.98 -11.44 7.27
CA ALA A 348 -1.92 -12.68 6.51
C ALA A 348 -1.50 -13.87 7.40
N VAL A 349 -0.51 -13.67 8.29
CA VAL A 349 -0.09 -14.65 9.29
C VAL A 349 -1.23 -14.97 10.24
N SER A 350 -1.86 -13.93 10.84
CA SER A 350 -3.00 -14.11 11.76
C SER A 350 -4.15 -14.89 11.11
N GLN A 351 -4.46 -14.62 9.84
CA GLN A 351 -5.48 -15.37 9.10
C GLN A 351 -5.06 -16.82 8.87
N ALA A 352 -3.82 -17.05 8.45
CA ALA A 352 -3.31 -18.39 8.15
C ALA A 352 -3.27 -19.27 9.41
N THR A 353 -2.99 -18.71 10.58
CA THR A 353 -2.86 -19.46 11.83
C THR A 353 -4.15 -19.54 12.64
N ASN A 354 -5.17 -18.72 12.36
CA ASN A 354 -6.43 -18.71 13.12
C ASN A 354 -7.33 -19.93 12.79
N PRO A 355 -7.46 -20.93 13.69
CA PRO A 355 -8.27 -22.14 13.45
C PRO A 355 -9.75 -21.86 13.24
N SER A 356 -10.26 -20.75 13.78
CA SER A 356 -11.67 -20.34 13.76
C SER A 356 -12.01 -19.37 12.63
N HIS A 357 -11.06 -19.08 11.72
CA HIS A 357 -11.35 -18.22 10.57
C HIS A 357 -12.48 -18.82 9.74
N PRO A 358 -13.56 -18.06 9.45
CA PRO A 358 -14.67 -18.56 8.65
C PRO A 358 -14.17 -19.03 7.28
N ASN A 359 -14.79 -20.09 6.78
CA ASN A 359 -14.40 -20.82 5.56
C ASN A 359 -14.03 -19.94 4.36
N ASP A 360 -13.22 -20.53 3.46
CA ASP A 360 -12.74 -19.99 2.18
C ASP A 360 -13.88 -19.54 1.27
N ARG A 361 -14.32 -18.29 1.44
CA ARG A 361 -15.39 -17.67 0.65
C ARG A 361 -14.78 -16.75 -0.39
N ALA A 362 -15.15 -16.93 -1.64
CA ALA A 362 -14.71 -16.07 -2.73
C ALA A 362 -15.91 -15.34 -3.32
N SER A 363 -15.81 -14.03 -3.54
CA SER A 363 -16.82 -13.21 -4.20
C SER A 363 -16.26 -12.62 -5.50
N LEU A 364 -17.03 -12.71 -6.57
CA LEU A 364 -16.72 -12.06 -7.86
C LEU A 364 -17.84 -11.07 -8.17
N LEU A 365 -17.51 -9.79 -8.17
CA LEU A 365 -18.42 -8.70 -8.52
C LEU A 365 -18.02 -8.17 -9.90
N THR A 366 -18.93 -8.21 -10.86
CA THR A 366 -18.66 -7.66 -12.19
C THR A 366 -19.79 -6.83 -12.77
N VAL A 367 -19.44 -5.65 -13.25
CA VAL A 367 -20.37 -4.73 -13.91
C VAL A 367 -19.66 -4.07 -15.07
N TYR A 368 -20.33 -4.04 -16.22
CA TYR A 368 -19.84 -3.35 -17.40
C TYR A 368 -20.99 -2.56 -18.02
N GLU A 369 -20.92 -1.24 -17.85
CA GLU A 369 -21.90 -0.30 -18.39
C GLU A 369 -21.29 0.35 -19.62
N SER A 370 -21.90 0.15 -20.78
CA SER A 370 -21.43 0.77 -22.03
C SER A 370 -22.56 0.77 -23.06
N ASP A 371 -22.70 1.89 -23.75
CA ASP A 371 -23.71 2.07 -24.79
C ASP A 371 -23.31 1.40 -26.11
N GLY A 372 -24.31 1.10 -26.93
CA GLY A 372 -24.13 0.55 -28.27
C GLY A 372 -23.88 -0.96 -28.32
N ALA A 373 -23.76 -1.49 -29.54
CA ALA A 373 -23.64 -2.94 -29.76
C ALA A 373 -22.34 -3.52 -29.19
N ARG A 374 -21.21 -2.84 -29.44
CA ARG A 374 -19.89 -3.28 -28.94
C ARG A 374 -19.80 -3.34 -27.42
N GLY A 375 -20.42 -2.37 -26.73
CA GLY A 375 -20.48 -2.36 -25.26
C GLY A 375 -21.27 -3.54 -24.70
N ARG A 376 -22.38 -3.92 -25.37
CA ARG A 376 -23.16 -5.11 -25.01
C ARG A 376 -22.40 -6.41 -25.25
N ASP A 377 -21.73 -6.53 -26.38
CA ASP A 377 -20.92 -7.73 -26.70
C ASP A 377 -19.80 -7.92 -25.68
N GLU A 378 -19.12 -6.83 -25.28
CA GLU A 378 -18.07 -6.89 -24.27
C GLU A 378 -18.63 -7.23 -22.88
N ARG A 379 -19.77 -6.65 -22.50
CA ARG A 379 -20.46 -6.99 -21.24
C ARG A 379 -20.81 -8.48 -21.19
N ASP A 380 -21.38 -9.02 -22.25
CA ASP A 380 -21.77 -10.43 -22.32
C ASP A 380 -20.52 -11.33 -22.24
N ALA A 381 -19.41 -10.92 -22.86
CA ALA A 381 -18.12 -11.62 -22.74
C ALA A 381 -17.54 -11.60 -21.32
N ILE A 382 -17.64 -10.47 -20.62
CA ILE A 382 -17.21 -10.31 -19.22
C ILE A 382 -18.07 -11.18 -18.28
N TYR A 383 -19.39 -11.15 -18.44
CA TYR A 383 -20.30 -11.94 -17.59
C TYR A 383 -20.12 -13.44 -17.82
N LYS A 384 -19.99 -13.87 -19.07
CA LYS A 384 -19.66 -15.27 -19.39
C LYS A 384 -18.31 -15.70 -18.81
N HIS A 385 -17.34 -14.80 -18.82
CA HIS A 385 -16.02 -15.06 -18.23
C HIS A 385 -16.10 -15.19 -16.70
N ALA A 386 -16.91 -14.38 -16.00
CA ALA A 386 -17.15 -14.54 -14.56
C ALA A 386 -17.70 -15.94 -14.21
N GLU A 387 -18.65 -16.45 -15.01
CA GLU A 387 -19.17 -17.82 -14.88
C GLU A 387 -18.15 -18.92 -15.22
N THR A 388 -17.11 -18.58 -15.98
CA THR A 388 -16.01 -19.50 -16.27
C THR A 388 -15.00 -19.51 -15.14
N LEU A 389 -14.69 -18.35 -14.57
CA LEU A 389 -13.81 -18.23 -13.40
C LEU A 389 -14.37 -18.93 -12.16
N SER A 390 -15.69 -18.90 -11.96
CA SER A 390 -16.36 -19.60 -10.84
C SER A 390 -16.13 -21.12 -10.84
N LYS A 391 -15.70 -21.70 -11.97
CA LYS A 391 -15.31 -23.12 -12.09
C LYS A 391 -13.85 -23.38 -11.73
N THR A 392 -13.01 -22.33 -11.76
CA THR A 392 -11.59 -22.42 -11.38
C THR A 392 -11.43 -22.25 -9.88
N MET A 393 -12.17 -21.31 -9.31
CA MET A 393 -12.27 -21.06 -7.88
C MET A 393 -13.74 -20.78 -7.56
N VAL A 394 -14.26 -21.30 -6.44
CA VAL A 394 -15.70 -21.27 -6.13
C VAL A 394 -16.15 -19.87 -5.71
N PHE A 395 -16.32 -19.00 -6.70
CA PHE A 395 -16.80 -17.63 -6.52
C PHE A 395 -18.32 -17.58 -6.41
N GLN A 396 -18.81 -16.83 -5.42
CA GLN A 396 -20.14 -16.24 -5.45
C GLN A 396 -20.13 -15.09 -6.45
N VAL A 397 -20.68 -15.34 -7.64
CA VAL A 397 -20.74 -14.35 -8.72
C VAL A 397 -21.93 -13.42 -8.52
N ARG A 398 -21.70 -12.10 -8.62
CA ARG A 398 -22.71 -11.06 -8.68
C ARG A 398 -22.47 -10.23 -9.94
N THR A 399 -23.51 -10.02 -10.74
CA THR A 399 -23.40 -9.28 -12.01
C THR A 399 -24.45 -8.18 -12.15
N ALA A 400 -24.21 -7.21 -13.03
CA ALA A 400 -25.17 -6.14 -13.36
C ALA A 400 -25.71 -5.44 -12.09
N GLU A 401 -27.03 -5.33 -11.94
CA GLU A 401 -27.71 -4.64 -10.83
C GLU A 401 -27.39 -5.21 -9.43
N GLU A 402 -26.90 -6.45 -9.34
CA GLU A 402 -26.47 -7.04 -8.07
C GLU A 402 -25.17 -6.43 -7.55
N VAL A 403 -24.42 -5.71 -8.39
CA VAL A 403 -23.17 -5.05 -8.03
C VAL A 403 -23.45 -3.65 -7.50
N SER A 404 -23.62 -3.57 -6.18
CA SER A 404 -23.98 -2.36 -5.43
C SER A 404 -23.02 -2.14 -4.26
N LYS A 405 -23.08 -0.96 -3.62
CA LYS A 405 -22.32 -0.68 -2.40
C LYS A 405 -22.61 -1.72 -1.31
N ALA A 406 -23.89 -2.10 -1.18
CA ALA A 406 -24.32 -3.07 -0.19
C ALA A 406 -23.71 -4.45 -0.44
N SER A 407 -23.77 -4.94 -1.69
CA SER A 407 -23.20 -6.25 -2.02
C SER A 407 -21.68 -6.28 -1.93
N PHE A 408 -20.99 -5.18 -2.25
CA PHE A 408 -19.55 -5.06 -2.03
C PHE A 408 -19.20 -5.10 -0.54
N LYS A 409 -19.93 -4.37 0.32
CA LYS A 409 -19.73 -4.39 1.78
C LYS A 409 -20.01 -5.77 2.38
N GLU A 410 -20.99 -6.49 1.86
CA GLU A 410 -21.28 -7.88 2.25
C GLU A 410 -20.12 -8.82 1.86
N ALA A 411 -19.61 -8.72 0.64
CA ALA A 411 -18.44 -9.46 0.19
C ALA A 411 -17.21 -9.13 1.06
N ALA A 412 -16.96 -7.85 1.30
CA ALA A 412 -15.88 -7.34 2.15
C ALA A 412 -15.90 -7.92 3.56
N ALA A 413 -17.08 -8.04 4.17
CA ALA A 413 -17.22 -8.55 5.53
C ALA A 413 -17.04 -10.07 5.66
N SER A 414 -17.21 -10.83 4.56
CA SER A 414 -17.41 -12.28 4.65
C SER A 414 -16.55 -13.13 3.71
N SER A 415 -15.89 -12.52 2.71
CA SER A 415 -15.09 -13.24 1.72
C SER A 415 -13.60 -13.12 2.00
N ASP A 416 -12.89 -14.22 1.83
CA ASP A 416 -11.43 -14.31 1.80
C ASP A 416 -10.83 -13.79 0.48
N TRP A 417 -11.60 -13.90 -0.59
CA TRP A 417 -11.19 -13.52 -1.93
C TRP A 417 -12.23 -12.62 -2.54
N ILE A 418 -11.81 -11.47 -3.03
CA ILE A 418 -12.70 -10.53 -3.70
C ILE A 418 -12.11 -10.22 -5.06
N HIS A 419 -12.83 -10.58 -6.12
CA HIS A 419 -12.52 -10.16 -7.47
C HIS A 419 -13.53 -9.09 -7.89
N TYR A 420 -13.04 -7.92 -8.27
CA TYR A 420 -13.84 -6.90 -8.92
C TYR A 420 -13.39 -6.75 -10.37
N HIS A 421 -14.33 -6.85 -11.31
CA HIS A 421 -14.10 -6.64 -12.74
C HIS A 421 -15.08 -5.60 -13.28
N GLY A 422 -14.57 -4.44 -13.69
CA GLY A 422 -15.40 -3.36 -14.20
C GLY A 422 -14.60 -2.10 -14.52
N HIS A 423 -15.23 -0.95 -14.34
CA HIS A 423 -14.56 0.35 -14.52
C HIS A 423 -14.13 0.92 -13.18
N ALA A 424 -12.98 1.62 -13.18
CA ALA A 424 -12.64 2.52 -12.12
C ALA A 424 -12.35 3.88 -12.74
N LEU A 425 -12.67 4.94 -12.00
CA LEU A 425 -12.40 6.31 -12.43
C LEU A 425 -11.52 6.98 -11.40
N PHE A 426 -10.42 7.56 -11.89
CA PHE A 426 -9.52 8.36 -11.09
C PHE A 426 -9.87 9.85 -11.22
N ASN A 427 -10.19 10.48 -10.10
CA ASN A 427 -10.45 11.91 -10.06
C ASN A 427 -9.15 12.66 -9.69
N LYS A 428 -8.59 13.36 -10.67
CA LYS A 428 -7.30 14.08 -10.54
C LYS A 428 -7.33 15.26 -9.56
N ARG A 429 -8.52 15.78 -9.24
CA ARG A 429 -8.69 16.97 -8.39
C ARG A 429 -9.04 16.61 -6.96
N ASP A 430 -9.84 15.57 -6.76
CA ASP A 430 -10.23 15.05 -5.45
C ASP A 430 -10.22 13.52 -5.47
N VAL A 431 -9.11 12.95 -5.00
CA VAL A 431 -8.82 11.52 -5.05
C VAL A 431 -9.82 10.71 -4.24
N LEU A 432 -10.44 11.29 -3.20
CA LEU A 432 -11.45 10.62 -2.39
C LEU A 432 -12.71 10.28 -3.16
N ARG A 433 -12.95 10.98 -4.29
CA ARG A 433 -14.05 10.72 -5.22
C ARG A 433 -13.71 9.68 -6.29
N SER A 434 -12.45 9.29 -6.42
CA SER A 434 -12.09 8.16 -7.28
C SER A 434 -12.89 6.94 -6.82
N CYS A 435 -13.36 6.13 -7.75
CA CYS A 435 -14.34 5.10 -7.43
C CYS A 435 -14.20 3.85 -8.29
N LEU A 436 -14.71 2.74 -7.76
CA LEU A 436 -15.13 1.60 -8.56
C LEU A 436 -16.55 1.87 -9.04
N VAL A 437 -16.77 1.74 -10.34
CA VAL A 437 -18.09 1.96 -10.94
C VAL A 437 -19.00 0.78 -10.57
N LEU A 438 -20.17 1.09 -10.04
CA LEU A 438 -21.18 0.09 -9.67
C LEU A 438 -22.39 0.23 -10.60
N ALA A 439 -23.39 -0.64 -10.44
CA ALA A 439 -24.58 -0.63 -11.28
C ALA A 439 -25.31 0.73 -11.29
N GLY A 440 -25.67 1.20 -12.48
CA GLY A 440 -26.32 2.47 -12.75
C GLY A 440 -25.47 3.70 -12.40
N GLY A 441 -24.14 3.54 -12.34
CA GLY A 441 -23.21 4.49 -11.76
C GLY A 441 -22.24 5.14 -12.75
N LEU A 442 -22.10 4.63 -13.98
CA LEU A 442 -21.10 5.12 -14.93
C LEU A 442 -21.29 6.58 -15.33
N GLU A 443 -22.51 7.00 -15.70
CA GLU A 443 -22.80 8.38 -16.09
C GLU A 443 -22.48 9.36 -14.97
N GLU A 444 -22.88 9.00 -13.74
CA GLU A 444 -22.57 9.76 -12.53
C GLU A 444 -21.04 9.88 -12.35
N ALA A 445 -20.34 8.75 -12.42
CA ALA A 445 -18.89 8.69 -12.22
C ALA A 445 -18.14 9.56 -13.25
N GLN A 446 -18.57 9.53 -14.50
CA GLN A 446 -18.01 10.36 -15.58
C GLN A 446 -18.29 11.85 -15.35
N ALA A 447 -19.51 12.23 -14.99
CA ALA A 447 -19.85 13.62 -14.68
C ALA A 447 -19.06 14.17 -13.47
N LEU A 448 -18.83 13.33 -12.46
CA LEU A 448 -18.02 13.67 -11.28
C LEU A 448 -16.53 13.77 -11.56
N ALA A 449 -16.01 13.08 -12.57
CA ALA A 449 -14.61 13.22 -12.99
C ALA A 449 -14.30 14.63 -13.53
N ASP A 450 -15.31 15.32 -14.09
CA ASP A 450 -15.16 16.61 -14.78
C ASP A 450 -15.54 17.85 -13.93
N THR A 451 -16.27 17.67 -12.82
CA THR A 451 -16.86 18.79 -12.04
C THR A 451 -16.05 19.21 -10.79
N THR A 452 -16.21 20.48 -10.37
CA THR A 452 -15.33 21.18 -9.41
C THR A 452 -15.97 21.57 -8.06
N HIS A 453 -17.27 21.35 -7.83
CA HIS A 453 -17.99 22.14 -6.80
C HIS A 453 -18.95 21.38 -5.86
N LEU A 454 -18.54 20.27 -5.25
CA LEU A 454 -19.24 19.74 -4.06
C LEU A 454 -18.24 19.39 -2.96
N SER A 455 -18.64 19.42 -1.69
CA SER A 455 -17.79 18.94 -0.59
C SER A 455 -17.66 17.41 -0.66
N ALA A 456 -16.48 16.84 -0.36
CA ALA A 456 -16.22 15.39 -0.44
C ALA A 456 -17.18 14.55 0.45
N THR A 457 -17.63 15.12 1.57
CA THR A 457 -18.51 14.46 2.54
C THR A 457 -19.97 14.35 2.09
N GLU A 458 -20.48 15.28 1.28
CA GLU A 458 -21.88 15.24 0.80
C GLU A 458 -22.05 14.36 -0.44
N ALA A 459 -20.96 14.18 -1.22
CA ALA A 459 -20.96 13.33 -2.41
C ALA A 459 -20.83 11.82 -2.11
N SER A 460 -20.18 11.43 -1.00
CA SER A 460 -19.97 10.01 -0.65
C SER A 460 -21.28 9.27 -0.35
N ASN A 461 -22.20 9.89 0.40
CA ASN A 461 -23.46 9.24 0.81
C ASN A 461 -24.52 9.17 -0.30
N THR A 462 -24.37 9.97 -1.34
CA THR A 462 -25.33 10.07 -2.45
C THR A 462 -24.88 9.32 -3.70
N SER A 463 -23.58 9.10 -3.86
CA SER A 463 -23.02 8.35 -4.99
C SER A 463 -23.45 6.88 -4.98
N LYS A 464 -23.82 6.36 -6.16
CA LYS A 464 -24.06 4.92 -6.36
C LYS A 464 -22.76 4.12 -6.42
N ASN A 465 -21.66 4.76 -6.82
CA ASN A 465 -20.35 4.14 -7.00
C ASN A 465 -19.57 4.00 -5.70
N LEU A 466 -18.72 2.99 -5.60
CA LEU A 466 -17.90 2.78 -4.41
C LEU A 466 -16.67 3.70 -4.44
N THR A 467 -16.76 4.84 -3.76
CA THR A 467 -15.68 5.83 -3.72
C THR A 467 -14.55 5.41 -2.79
N VAL A 468 -13.36 6.02 -2.93
CA VAL A 468 -12.25 5.84 -1.98
C VAL A 468 -12.71 6.16 -0.56
N SER A 469 -13.50 7.23 -0.36
CA SER A 469 -14.09 7.55 0.95
C SER A 469 -14.95 6.40 1.49
N ASP A 470 -15.82 5.81 0.66
CA ASP A 470 -16.65 4.67 1.08
C ASP A 470 -15.79 3.46 1.46
N ILE A 471 -14.66 3.21 0.78
CA ILE A 471 -13.74 2.10 1.07
C ILE A 471 -13.04 2.30 2.42
N PHE A 472 -12.64 3.53 2.76
CA PHE A 472 -12.05 3.84 4.07
C PHE A 472 -13.00 3.51 5.24
N ASP A 473 -14.31 3.58 5.00
CA ASP A 473 -15.35 3.26 5.98
C ASP A 473 -15.69 1.75 6.04
N ILE A 474 -15.11 0.93 5.16
CA ILE A 474 -15.25 -0.53 5.23
C ILE A 474 -14.29 -1.09 6.29
N ASP A 475 -14.78 -2.08 7.03
CA ASP A 475 -13.98 -2.91 7.92
C ASP A 475 -13.86 -4.33 7.35
N MET A 476 -12.65 -4.70 6.95
CA MET A 476 -12.25 -6.02 6.49
C MET A 476 -11.20 -6.64 7.43
N GLN A 477 -11.04 -6.16 8.68
CA GLN A 477 -9.99 -6.69 9.57
C GLN A 477 -10.20 -8.17 9.91
N VAL A 478 -11.46 -8.64 9.90
CA VAL A 478 -11.81 -10.02 10.23
C VAL A 478 -11.63 -10.96 9.02
N SER A 479 -12.19 -10.60 7.86
CA SER A 479 -12.08 -11.37 6.61
C SER A 479 -10.67 -11.29 5.99
N ALA A 480 -10.00 -10.17 6.22
CA ALA A 480 -8.65 -9.84 5.81
C ALA A 480 -8.33 -10.30 4.37
N PRO A 481 -9.13 -9.94 3.34
CA PRO A 481 -9.13 -10.60 2.03
C PRO A 481 -7.89 -10.35 1.18
N HIS A 482 -7.68 -11.21 0.17
CA HIS A 482 -6.99 -10.80 -1.05
C HIS A 482 -8.00 -10.15 -2.00
N VAL A 483 -7.68 -8.98 -2.54
CA VAL A 483 -8.54 -8.25 -3.46
C VAL A 483 -7.88 -8.13 -4.83
N THR A 484 -8.51 -8.64 -5.88
CA THR A 484 -8.09 -8.44 -7.27
C THR A 484 -9.01 -7.40 -7.91
N VAL A 485 -8.47 -6.24 -8.29
CA VAL A 485 -9.23 -5.15 -8.91
C VAL A 485 -8.82 -5.01 -10.37
N VAL A 486 -9.59 -5.68 -11.23
CA VAL A 486 -9.46 -5.61 -12.69
C VAL A 486 -10.34 -4.47 -13.19
N ALA A 487 -9.78 -3.26 -13.13
CA ALA A 487 -10.45 -2.06 -13.60
C ALA A 487 -9.44 -1.01 -14.03
N CYS A 488 -9.76 -0.26 -15.08
CA CYS A 488 -8.87 0.78 -15.61
C CYS A 488 -8.45 1.76 -14.51
N ASP A 489 -7.16 2.12 -14.44
CA ASP A 489 -6.60 3.06 -13.45
C ASP A 489 -6.75 2.62 -11.98
N SER A 490 -7.16 1.38 -11.68
CA SER A 490 -7.39 0.90 -10.30
C SER A 490 -6.16 0.93 -9.41
N GLY A 491 -4.97 0.77 -10.00
CA GLY A 491 -3.66 0.87 -9.36
C GLY A 491 -3.04 2.26 -9.46
N THR A 492 -3.69 3.22 -10.12
CA THR A 492 -3.24 4.62 -10.11
C THR A 492 -3.50 5.21 -8.73
N GLN A 493 -2.49 5.86 -8.17
CA GLN A 493 -2.54 6.48 -6.86
C GLN A 493 -2.16 7.96 -6.98
N ASP A 494 -2.78 8.79 -6.16
CA ASP A 494 -2.23 10.10 -5.84
C ASP A 494 -1.16 9.94 -4.78
N ILE A 495 0.08 10.23 -5.16
CA ILE A 495 1.21 10.23 -4.26
C ILE A 495 1.48 11.69 -3.86
N ALA A 496 0.95 12.11 -2.71
CA ALA A 496 1.29 13.44 -2.20
C ALA A 496 2.70 13.47 -1.63
N ALA A 497 3.16 14.68 -1.28
CA ALA A 497 4.44 14.91 -0.65
C ALA A 497 4.65 14.00 0.59
N GLY A 498 5.84 13.40 0.70
CA GLY A 498 6.14 12.37 1.71
C GLY A 498 5.76 10.95 1.28
N ASP A 499 5.64 10.68 -0.03
CA ASP A 499 5.18 9.40 -0.57
C ASP A 499 3.91 8.89 0.14
N GLU A 500 2.93 9.78 0.29
CA GLU A 500 1.67 9.49 1.00
C GLU A 500 0.62 9.04 -0.02
N PRO A 501 0.44 7.73 -0.25
CA PRO A 501 -0.47 7.26 -1.27
C PRO A 501 -1.92 7.41 -0.80
N LEU A 502 -2.76 7.94 -1.68
CA LEU A 502 -4.21 7.96 -1.54
C LEU A 502 -4.83 7.42 -2.83
N GLY A 503 -5.84 6.56 -2.69
CA GLY A 503 -6.49 5.92 -3.82
C GLY A 503 -7.16 4.61 -3.41
N ILE A 504 -7.58 3.82 -4.39
CA ILE A 504 -8.31 2.57 -4.17
C ILE A 504 -7.43 1.54 -3.45
N ILE A 505 -6.19 1.33 -3.90
CA ILE A 505 -5.29 0.32 -3.32
C ILE A 505 -4.95 0.62 -1.85
N PRO A 506 -4.47 1.84 -1.48
CA PRO A 506 -4.23 2.16 -0.07
C PRO A 506 -5.49 2.05 0.78
N ALA A 507 -6.66 2.44 0.25
CA ALA A 507 -7.94 2.34 0.96
C ALA A 507 -8.34 0.87 1.23
N LEU A 508 -8.15 -0.04 0.28
CA LEU A 508 -8.43 -1.47 0.46
C LEU A 508 -7.48 -2.12 1.47
N LEU A 509 -6.18 -1.81 1.39
CA LEU A 509 -5.21 -2.26 2.40
C LEU A 509 -5.55 -1.69 3.78
N TYR A 510 -6.02 -0.44 3.83
CA TYR A 510 -6.46 0.20 5.07
C TYR A 510 -7.72 -0.48 5.65
N ALA A 511 -8.70 -0.78 4.80
CA ALA A 511 -9.93 -1.46 5.18
C ALA A 511 -9.64 -2.82 5.83
N GLY A 512 -8.60 -3.53 5.39
CA GLY A 512 -8.12 -4.75 6.04
C GLY A 512 -7.58 -5.80 5.08
N ALA A 513 -7.56 -5.54 3.76
CA ALA A 513 -7.00 -6.47 2.81
C ALA A 513 -5.54 -6.82 3.15
N THR A 514 -5.17 -8.09 3.03
CA THR A 514 -3.78 -8.55 3.20
C THR A 514 -2.95 -8.26 1.97
N SER A 515 -3.59 -8.22 0.81
CA SER A 515 -2.94 -7.94 -0.46
C SER A 515 -3.96 -7.47 -1.49
N VAL A 516 -3.49 -6.68 -2.45
CA VAL A 516 -4.33 -6.16 -3.53
C VAL A 516 -3.59 -6.22 -4.85
N ILE A 517 -4.22 -6.77 -5.89
CA ILE A 517 -3.76 -6.63 -7.27
C ILE A 517 -4.54 -5.51 -7.95
N GLY A 518 -3.84 -4.56 -8.57
CA GLY A 518 -4.43 -3.48 -9.36
C GLY A 518 -3.67 -3.25 -10.66
N THR A 519 -4.15 -2.31 -11.48
CA THR A 519 -3.53 -1.96 -12.77
C THR A 519 -3.04 -0.51 -12.81
N LEU A 520 -1.78 -0.29 -13.21
CA LEU A 520 -1.18 1.06 -13.30
C LEU A 520 -1.82 1.95 -14.38
N TRP A 521 -2.48 1.36 -15.36
CA TRP A 521 -3.14 2.05 -16.47
C TRP A 521 -4.29 1.20 -17.03
N PRO A 522 -5.14 1.75 -17.91
CA PRO A 522 -6.25 1.01 -18.50
C PRO A 522 -5.78 -0.21 -19.31
N VAL A 523 -6.37 -1.37 -19.03
CA VAL A 523 -6.07 -2.63 -19.73
C VAL A 523 -7.25 -3.01 -20.62
N GLU A 524 -6.96 -3.55 -21.80
CA GLU A 524 -7.97 -4.12 -22.68
C GLU A 524 -8.69 -5.30 -22.01
N SER A 525 -10.02 -5.32 -22.12
CA SER A 525 -10.85 -6.33 -21.43
C SER A 525 -10.47 -7.77 -21.77
N ALA A 526 -10.14 -8.07 -23.03
CA ALA A 526 -9.70 -9.41 -23.43
C ALA A 526 -8.41 -9.84 -22.70
N ALA A 527 -7.40 -8.96 -22.64
CA ALA A 527 -6.18 -9.19 -21.89
C ALA A 527 -6.44 -9.34 -20.39
N ALA A 528 -7.40 -8.57 -19.86
CA ALA A 528 -7.76 -8.57 -18.46
C ALA A 528 -8.50 -9.84 -18.01
N ARG A 529 -9.39 -10.35 -18.88
CA ARG A 529 -10.00 -11.68 -18.72
C ARG A 529 -8.92 -12.75 -18.75
N ARG A 530 -8.03 -12.70 -19.75
CA ARG A 530 -6.93 -13.67 -19.87
C ARG A 530 -6.01 -13.69 -18.65
N PHE A 531 -5.66 -12.52 -18.12
CA PHE A 531 -4.89 -12.40 -16.87
C PHE A 531 -5.61 -13.13 -15.72
N SER A 532 -6.90 -12.88 -15.55
CA SER A 532 -7.69 -13.44 -14.45
C SER A 532 -7.77 -14.97 -14.53
N GLU A 533 -8.00 -15.52 -15.73
CA GLU A 533 -7.99 -16.97 -15.96
C GLU A 533 -6.66 -17.60 -15.53
N LEU A 534 -5.56 -17.03 -16.01
CA LEU A 534 -4.22 -17.54 -15.73
C LEU A 534 -3.88 -17.41 -14.24
N PHE A 535 -4.19 -16.28 -13.61
CA PHE A 535 -3.90 -16.05 -12.20
C PHE A 535 -4.61 -17.05 -11.30
N TYR A 536 -5.93 -17.21 -11.45
CA TYR A 536 -6.68 -18.17 -10.63
C TYR A 536 -6.36 -19.62 -10.99
N SER A 537 -6.04 -19.93 -12.26
CA SER A 537 -5.55 -21.27 -12.64
C SER A 537 -4.23 -21.60 -11.94
N ASN A 538 -3.29 -20.65 -11.86
CA ASN A 538 -2.03 -20.85 -11.16
C ASN A 538 -2.23 -21.04 -9.65
N LEU A 539 -3.16 -20.31 -9.03
CA LEU A 539 -3.53 -20.54 -7.63
C LEU A 539 -4.17 -21.92 -7.43
N ARG A 540 -5.05 -22.34 -8.34
CA ARG A 540 -5.63 -23.70 -8.34
C ARG A 540 -4.57 -24.78 -8.43
N THR A 541 -3.56 -24.61 -9.29
CA THR A 541 -2.43 -25.55 -9.37
C THR A 541 -1.67 -25.64 -8.05
N GLN A 542 -1.49 -24.53 -7.32
CA GLN A 542 -0.88 -24.57 -5.98
C GLN A 542 -1.74 -25.35 -4.97
N ILE A 543 -3.06 -25.20 -5.03
CA ILE A 543 -4.01 -25.94 -4.20
C ILE A 543 -3.93 -27.45 -4.50
N GLU A 544 -3.97 -27.81 -5.78
CA GLU A 544 -3.95 -29.21 -6.25
C GLU A 544 -2.60 -29.89 -5.98
N ALA A 545 -1.50 -29.15 -5.86
CA ALA A 545 -0.19 -29.68 -5.49
C ALA A 545 -0.10 -30.12 -4.01
N LYS A 546 -0.99 -29.63 -3.13
CA LYS A 546 -0.99 -29.94 -1.69
C LYS A 546 -2.37 -30.43 -1.19
N PRO A 547 -2.98 -31.47 -1.79
CA PRO A 547 -4.40 -31.80 -1.60
C PRO A 547 -4.75 -32.35 -0.21
N ARG A 548 -3.76 -32.80 0.57
CA ARG A 548 -3.94 -33.38 1.91
C ARG A 548 -3.70 -32.38 3.06
N VAL A 549 -3.42 -31.11 2.74
CA VAL A 549 -3.12 -30.09 3.73
C VAL A 549 -4.38 -29.27 4.02
N LYS A 550 -4.89 -29.34 5.26
CA LYS A 550 -6.13 -28.66 5.67
C LYS A 550 -6.02 -27.13 5.62
N VAL A 551 -4.86 -26.59 6.00
CA VAL A 551 -4.53 -25.17 5.96
C VAL A 551 -3.21 -25.02 5.24
N MET A 552 -3.22 -24.43 4.06
CA MET A 552 -2.04 -24.18 3.25
C MET A 552 -1.86 -22.69 3.00
N VAL A 553 -0.72 -22.34 2.42
CA VAL A 553 -0.41 -20.97 2.01
C VAL A 553 -0.29 -20.94 0.49
N LEU A 554 -1.03 -20.02 -0.12
CA LEU A 554 -0.94 -19.73 -1.55
C LEU A 554 0.00 -18.54 -1.76
N ASN A 555 0.99 -18.73 -2.63
CA ASN A 555 1.95 -17.70 -3.01
C ASN A 555 1.40 -16.87 -4.19
N LEU A 556 0.95 -15.66 -3.85
CA LEU A 556 0.36 -14.71 -4.79
C LEU A 556 1.41 -14.10 -5.71
N ALA A 557 2.62 -13.83 -5.20
CA ALA A 557 3.72 -13.27 -6.00
C ALA A 557 4.19 -14.27 -7.08
N GLN A 558 4.23 -15.55 -6.74
CA GLN A 558 4.55 -16.63 -7.69
C GLN A 558 3.44 -16.80 -8.72
N ALA A 559 2.17 -16.81 -8.30
CA ALA A 559 1.04 -16.88 -9.22
C ALA A 559 1.03 -15.70 -10.20
N LEU A 560 1.31 -14.48 -9.72
CA LEU A 560 1.43 -13.28 -10.55
C LEU A 560 2.59 -13.40 -11.55
N ARG A 561 3.77 -13.80 -11.08
CA ARG A 561 4.95 -13.99 -11.95
C ARG A 561 4.66 -14.99 -13.07
N ILE A 562 4.15 -16.18 -12.75
CA ILE A 562 3.86 -17.21 -13.76
C ILE A 562 2.84 -16.66 -14.75
N THR A 563 1.77 -16.01 -14.27
CA THR A 563 0.75 -15.39 -15.11
C THR A 563 1.35 -14.38 -16.09
N ILE A 564 2.19 -13.47 -15.61
CA ILE A 564 2.85 -12.46 -16.45
C ILE A 564 3.79 -13.12 -17.48
N CYS A 565 4.60 -14.10 -17.06
CA CYS A 565 5.49 -14.85 -17.96
C CYS A 565 4.71 -15.56 -19.09
N GLU A 566 3.52 -16.10 -18.79
CA GLU A 566 2.65 -16.73 -19.77
C GLU A 566 2.04 -15.72 -20.75
N MET A 567 1.66 -14.54 -20.27
CA MET A 567 1.20 -13.45 -21.13
C MET A 567 2.32 -12.91 -22.04
N MET A 568 3.57 -12.89 -21.56
CA MET A 568 4.73 -12.41 -22.33
C MET A 568 5.17 -13.30 -23.49
N ARG A 569 4.74 -14.58 -23.51
CA ARG A 569 5.25 -15.58 -24.48
C ARG A 569 5.05 -15.10 -25.92
N LYS A 570 6.04 -15.37 -26.78
CA LYS A 570 6.11 -14.79 -28.13
C LYS A 570 4.98 -15.25 -29.06
N ASP A 571 4.50 -16.47 -28.84
CA ASP A 571 3.36 -17.10 -29.52
C ASP A 571 2.00 -16.53 -29.07
N ASN A 572 1.95 -15.87 -27.90
CA ASN A 572 0.75 -15.19 -27.43
C ASN A 572 0.57 -13.83 -28.12
N SER A 573 0.03 -13.85 -29.34
CA SER A 573 -0.10 -12.64 -30.15
C SER A 573 -1.02 -11.57 -29.54
N GLU A 574 -1.92 -11.97 -28.64
CA GLU A 574 -2.93 -11.11 -28.01
C GLU A 574 -2.39 -10.36 -26.79
N THR A 575 -1.50 -10.96 -25.99
CA THR A 575 -1.06 -10.34 -24.73
C THR A 575 0.45 -10.11 -24.60
N LYS A 576 1.28 -10.51 -25.58
CA LYS A 576 2.75 -10.37 -25.48
C LYS A 576 3.28 -8.93 -25.33
N ALA A 577 2.49 -7.93 -25.73
CA ALA A 577 2.91 -6.53 -25.64
C ALA A 577 2.86 -6.04 -24.17
N PRO A 578 3.87 -5.29 -23.69
CA PRO A 578 3.94 -4.81 -22.32
C PRO A 578 2.70 -4.08 -21.80
N VAL A 579 1.97 -3.37 -22.65
CA VAL A 579 0.71 -2.70 -22.25
C VAL A 579 -0.31 -3.65 -21.60
N HIS A 580 -0.28 -4.95 -21.93
CA HIS A 580 -1.24 -5.93 -21.45
C HIS A 580 -0.83 -6.65 -20.17
N TRP A 581 0.46 -6.71 -19.82
CA TRP A 581 0.94 -7.49 -18.66
C TRP A 581 1.74 -6.66 -17.64
N ALA A 582 2.40 -5.58 -18.07
CA ALA A 582 3.16 -4.69 -17.18
C ALA A 582 2.32 -3.80 -16.25
N PRO A 583 1.00 -3.58 -16.43
CA PRO A 583 0.26 -2.77 -15.46
C PRO A 583 -0.06 -3.51 -14.17
N TYR A 584 -0.02 -4.85 -14.15
CA TYR A 584 -0.46 -5.62 -12.98
C TYR A 584 0.54 -5.54 -11.84
N VAL A 585 0.09 -5.02 -10.70
CA VAL A 585 0.92 -4.81 -9.52
C VAL A 585 0.27 -5.47 -8.32
N LEU A 586 1.02 -6.33 -7.62
CA LEU A 586 0.62 -6.90 -6.33
C LEU A 586 1.17 -6.01 -5.20
N HIS A 587 0.28 -5.46 -4.39
CA HIS A 587 0.59 -4.70 -3.18
C HIS A 587 0.29 -5.51 -1.91
N GLY A 588 1.04 -5.26 -0.83
CA GLY A 588 0.78 -5.84 0.49
C GLY A 588 1.59 -7.11 0.77
N CYS A 589 0.93 -8.23 1.07
CA CYS A 589 1.59 -9.51 1.37
C CYS A 589 1.79 -10.36 0.09
N TRP A 590 2.85 -11.17 0.06
CA TRP A 590 3.15 -12.08 -1.06
C TRP A 590 2.34 -13.38 -1.00
N PHE A 591 1.65 -13.65 0.10
CA PHE A 591 0.92 -14.88 0.30
C PHE A 591 -0.41 -14.68 1.03
N ARG A 592 -1.23 -15.73 1.01
CA ARG A 592 -2.48 -15.83 1.75
C ARG A 592 -2.69 -17.24 2.29
N GLY A 593 -3.23 -17.38 3.50
CA GLY A 593 -3.70 -18.66 4.03
C GLY A 593 -4.98 -19.13 3.33
N TYR A 594 -5.03 -20.42 3.02
CA TYR A 594 -6.10 -21.08 2.28
C TYR A 594 -6.54 -22.35 3.00
N ARG A 595 -7.85 -22.60 3.05
CA ARG A 595 -8.42 -23.78 3.72
C ARG A 595 -9.17 -24.63 2.71
N SER A 596 -8.72 -25.88 2.53
CA SER A 596 -9.34 -26.79 1.57
C SER A 596 -10.77 -27.17 2.02
N PRO A 597 -11.79 -27.07 1.15
CA PRO A 597 -13.17 -27.46 1.47
C PRO A 597 -13.36 -28.95 1.79
N THR A 598 -12.46 -29.83 1.35
CA THR A 598 -12.68 -31.28 1.22
C THR A 598 -12.52 -32.13 2.50
N THR A 599 -12.54 -31.57 3.71
CA THR A 599 -12.40 -32.39 4.95
C THR A 599 -13.47 -32.18 6.02
N MET A 600 -14.59 -31.50 5.70
CA MET A 600 -15.71 -31.39 6.66
C MET A 600 -16.69 -32.58 6.66
N GLU A 601 -16.53 -33.59 5.79
CA GLU A 601 -17.46 -34.74 5.70
C GLU A 601 -16.96 -36.05 6.35
N ALA A 602 -15.85 -36.05 7.10
CA ALA A 602 -15.28 -37.29 7.67
C ALA A 602 -15.33 -37.39 9.21
N SER A 603 -16.28 -36.73 9.86
CA SER A 603 -16.53 -36.91 11.28
C SER A 603 -18.03 -36.81 11.58
N ASP A 604 -18.75 -37.89 11.26
CA ASP A 604 -19.98 -38.30 11.94
C ASP A 604 -19.73 -39.67 12.59
#